data_AF-T0ZSL4-F1
#
_entry.id   AF-T0ZSL4-F1
#
_cell.length_a   1.000
_cell.length_b   1.000
_cell.length_c   1.000
_cell.angle_alpha   90.00
_cell.angle_beta   90.00
_cell.angle_gamma   90.00
#
_symmetry.space_group_name_H-M   'P 1'
#
loop_
_entity.id
_entity.type
_entity.pdbx_description
1 polymer ?
#
loop_
_entity_poly.entity_id
_entity_poly.type
_entity_poly.pdbx_seq_one_letter_code
_entity_poly.pdbx_strand_id
1 'polypeptide(L)'
;PLYEEGEFLLRIELREPRNYSLILRSIAHGNHTLGEICSYAGMDKSMVSKYVDVLMSLELIKPEIPFGASVKFKRRLYWISDPYLSFWFRFVLPNKSEIEGSHMADLNEKFLSDFEVYAGEQFERLMKNLVADGIMGRTFDNVARWWGRNKSKRSGEDIEEIDIVAHSEGRNELLFAECKWTAKPVSVTIVNRLKLKSKQLLEQYPESTVTYAVFSKSGFTGNINEIKDEAVLMDLNDMEKILFQNVERSK
;
A
#
# COMPACT_ATOMS: atom_id res chain seq x y z
N PRO A 1 -9.76 18.39 19.51
CA PRO A 1 -8.64 17.73 20.25
C PRO A 1 -7.80 16.71 19.46
N LEU A 2 -8.33 16.03 18.42
CA LEU A 2 -7.52 15.34 17.38
C LEU A 2 -7.40 16.14 16.07
N TYR A 3 -8.05 17.30 16.03
CA TYR A 3 -8.23 18.11 14.82
C TYR A 3 -7.04 19.03 14.55
N GLU A 4 -6.46 19.58 15.61
CA GLU A 4 -5.32 20.51 15.57
C GLU A 4 -3.97 19.79 15.66
N GLU A 5 -3.95 18.50 16.02
CA GLU A 5 -2.73 17.75 16.34
C GLU A 5 -1.81 17.56 15.13
N GLY A 6 -2.37 17.24 13.96
CA GLY A 6 -1.60 17.15 12.70
C GLY A 6 -0.95 18.49 12.32
N GLU A 7 -1.64 19.61 12.51
CA GLU A 7 -1.11 20.94 12.19
C GLU A 7 -0.11 21.44 13.25
N PHE A 8 -0.35 21.11 14.52
CA PHE A 8 0.49 21.44 15.65
C PHE A 8 1.85 20.71 15.60
N LEU A 9 1.85 19.41 15.32
CA LEU A 9 3.06 18.60 15.11
C LEU A 9 3.95 19.19 14.00
N LEU A 10 3.34 19.59 12.88
CA LEU A 10 4.08 20.16 11.75
C LEU A 10 4.61 21.56 12.01
N ARG A 11 3.87 22.41 12.75
CA ARG A 11 4.29 23.78 13.06
C ARG A 11 5.45 23.84 14.05
N ILE A 12 5.59 22.84 14.93
CA ILE A 12 6.65 22.81 15.94
C ILE A 12 7.96 22.28 15.35
N GLU A 13 7.88 21.26 14.49
CA GLU A 13 9.06 20.53 14.02
C GLU A 13 9.65 21.08 12.70
N LEU A 14 8.91 21.87 11.92
CA LEU A 14 9.31 22.22 10.54
C LEU A 14 9.48 23.73 10.30
N ARG A 15 10.68 24.15 9.87
CA ARG A 15 10.92 25.47 9.25
C ARG A 15 10.23 25.51 7.87
N GLU A 16 9.56 26.59 7.48
CA GLU A 16 8.80 26.66 6.21
C GLU A 16 7.67 25.60 6.04
N PRO A 17 6.66 25.58 6.95
CA PRO A 17 5.64 24.53 7.00
C PRO A 17 4.84 24.35 5.69
N ARG A 18 4.78 25.38 4.84
CA ARG A 18 4.01 25.35 3.58
C ARG A 18 4.55 24.31 2.59
N ASN A 19 5.87 24.21 2.41
CA ASN A 19 6.46 23.36 1.39
C ASN A 19 6.40 21.88 1.81
N TYR A 20 6.70 21.61 3.08
CA TYR A 20 6.51 20.30 3.69
C TYR A 20 5.05 19.84 3.62
N SER A 21 4.10 20.72 4.00
CA SER A 21 2.68 20.43 3.91
C SER A 21 2.23 20.13 2.49
N LEU A 22 2.80 20.81 1.47
CA LEU A 22 2.43 20.59 0.08
C LEU A 22 2.93 19.23 -0.43
N ILE A 23 4.13 18.81 -0.05
CA ILE A 23 4.68 17.49 -0.37
C ILE A 23 3.89 16.38 0.33
N LEU A 24 3.60 16.53 1.62
CA LEU A 24 2.78 15.57 2.36
C LEU A 24 1.37 15.47 1.76
N ARG A 25 0.75 16.60 1.40
CA ARG A 25 -0.53 16.62 0.69
C ARG A 25 -0.43 15.90 -0.66
N SER A 26 0.63 16.13 -1.43
CA SER A 26 0.86 15.44 -2.70
C SER A 26 0.88 13.93 -2.53
N ILE A 27 1.68 13.43 -1.58
CA ILE A 27 1.80 12.00 -1.28
C ILE A 27 0.47 11.42 -0.80
N ALA A 28 -0.26 12.15 0.06
CA ALA A 28 -1.57 11.72 0.55
C ALA A 28 -2.62 11.56 -0.57
N HIS A 29 -2.46 12.29 -1.68
CA HIS A 29 -3.32 12.19 -2.87
C HIS A 29 -2.80 11.17 -3.91
N GLY A 30 -1.92 10.24 -3.53
CA GLY A 30 -1.47 9.15 -4.40
C GLY A 30 -0.25 9.45 -5.27
N ASN A 31 0.39 10.61 -5.11
CA ASN A 31 1.60 10.97 -5.85
C ASN A 31 2.83 10.38 -5.14
N HIS A 32 3.18 9.16 -5.49
CA HIS A 32 4.21 8.41 -4.76
C HIS A 32 5.61 8.56 -5.36
N THR A 33 5.75 8.96 -6.63
CA THR A 33 7.06 9.18 -7.24
C THR A 33 7.55 10.61 -7.03
N LEU A 34 8.87 10.80 -7.01
CA LEU A 34 9.46 12.14 -6.93
C LEU A 34 8.96 13.07 -8.05
N GLY A 35 8.71 12.52 -9.25
CA GLY A 35 8.23 13.29 -10.40
C GLY A 35 6.79 13.78 -10.22
N GLU A 36 5.90 12.92 -9.74
CA GLU A 36 4.52 13.30 -9.42
C GLU A 36 4.48 14.36 -8.31
N ILE A 37 5.32 14.20 -7.27
CA ILE A 37 5.42 15.17 -6.18
C ILE A 37 5.90 16.54 -6.69
N CYS A 38 6.91 16.57 -7.57
CA CYS A 38 7.36 17.83 -8.19
C CYS A 38 6.24 18.51 -8.98
N SER A 39 5.53 17.75 -9.81
CA SER A 39 4.43 18.24 -10.63
C SER A 39 3.28 18.80 -9.79
N TYR A 40 2.91 18.08 -8.71
CA TYR A 40 1.84 18.51 -7.81
C TYR A 40 2.25 19.75 -7.00
N ALA A 41 3.48 19.76 -6.47
CA ALA A 41 3.96 20.84 -5.61
C ALA A 41 4.36 22.10 -6.40
N GLY A 42 4.53 22.01 -7.72
CA GLY A 42 5.04 23.11 -8.54
C GLY A 42 6.48 23.50 -8.18
N MET A 43 7.26 22.51 -7.72
CA MET A 43 8.63 22.70 -7.23
C MET A 43 9.62 21.95 -8.13
N ASP A 44 10.84 22.47 -8.23
CA ASP A 44 11.90 21.76 -8.92
C ASP A 44 12.39 20.55 -8.11
N LYS A 45 12.98 19.59 -8.83
CA LYS A 45 13.44 18.33 -8.25
C LYS A 45 14.44 18.50 -7.10
N SER A 46 15.33 19.48 -7.18
CA SER A 46 16.36 19.69 -6.15
C SER A 46 15.74 20.19 -4.85
N MET A 47 14.73 21.04 -4.96
CA MET A 47 13.96 21.54 -3.82
C MET A 47 13.14 20.41 -3.18
N VAL A 48 12.36 19.66 -3.97
CA VAL A 48 11.56 18.54 -3.44
C VAL A 48 12.44 17.49 -2.78
N SER A 49 13.59 17.15 -3.36
CA SER A 49 14.54 16.20 -2.76
C SER A 49 14.99 16.63 -1.36
N LYS A 50 15.34 17.90 -1.15
CA LYS A 50 15.73 18.40 0.19
C LYS A 50 14.62 18.25 1.21
N TYR A 51 13.38 18.57 0.84
CA TYR A 51 12.23 18.44 1.73
C TYR A 51 11.89 16.98 2.03
N VAL A 52 11.94 16.12 1.01
CA VAL A 52 11.75 14.67 1.15
C VAL A 52 12.80 14.07 2.09
N ASP A 53 14.08 14.48 1.97
CA ASP A 53 15.15 14.01 2.86
C ASP A 53 14.88 14.38 4.33
N VAL A 54 14.41 15.59 4.59
CA VAL A 54 14.05 16.01 5.95
C VAL A 54 12.81 15.24 6.46
N LEU A 55 11.76 15.10 5.65
CA LEU A 55 10.57 14.31 6.03
C LEU A 55 10.91 12.84 6.30
N MET A 56 11.87 12.26 5.57
CA MET A 56 12.38 10.91 5.84
C MET A 56 13.17 10.86 7.16
N SER A 57 14.02 11.87 7.43
CA SER A 57 14.80 11.92 8.69
C SER A 57 13.92 12.09 9.94
N LEU A 58 12.73 12.67 9.78
CA LEU A 58 11.71 12.80 10.82
C LEU A 58 10.75 11.61 10.85
N GLU A 59 10.98 10.59 10.02
CA GLU A 59 10.14 9.40 9.88
C GLU A 59 8.69 9.68 9.48
N LEU A 60 8.37 10.90 9.02
CA LEU A 60 7.03 11.30 8.57
C LEU A 60 6.65 10.65 7.24
N ILE A 61 7.66 10.39 6.41
CA ILE A 61 7.52 9.60 5.19
C ILE A 61 8.55 8.49 5.15
N LYS A 62 8.23 7.40 4.45
CA LYS A 62 9.12 6.28 4.19
C LYS A 62 9.28 6.05 2.69
N PRO A 63 10.51 5.77 2.23
CA PRO A 63 10.73 5.31 0.87
C PRO A 63 10.43 3.81 0.77
N GLU A 64 9.82 3.39 -0.33
CA GLU A 64 9.65 1.99 -0.72
C GLU A 64 10.48 1.72 -1.99
N ILE A 65 11.10 0.54 -2.04
CA ILE A 65 11.74 -0.04 -3.24
C ILE A 65 10.99 -1.31 -3.64
N PRO A 66 11.01 -1.71 -4.92
CA PRO A 66 10.35 -2.94 -5.30
C PRO A 66 11.08 -4.11 -4.64
N PHE A 67 10.32 -5.12 -4.26
CA PHE A 67 10.86 -6.38 -3.79
C PHE A 67 11.92 -6.92 -4.77
N GLY A 68 13.04 -7.43 -4.26
CA GLY A 68 14.15 -7.94 -5.08
C GLY A 68 14.96 -6.86 -5.82
N ALA A 69 14.76 -5.57 -5.51
CA ALA A 69 15.57 -4.51 -6.08
C ALA A 69 17.05 -4.64 -5.67
N SER A 70 17.95 -4.51 -6.65
CA SER A 70 19.39 -4.43 -6.37
C SER A 70 19.75 -3.18 -5.56
N VAL A 71 20.89 -3.21 -4.86
CA VAL A 71 21.46 -2.06 -4.12
C VAL A 71 21.62 -0.82 -5.00
N LYS A 72 21.77 -0.98 -6.32
CA LYS A 72 21.91 0.13 -7.29
C LYS A 72 20.57 0.73 -7.71
N PHE A 73 19.42 0.18 -7.31
CA PHE A 73 18.11 0.69 -7.69
C PHE A 73 17.89 2.06 -7.06
N LYS A 74 17.53 3.06 -7.88
CA LYS A 74 17.43 4.48 -7.45
C LYS A 74 16.02 5.04 -7.39
N ARG A 75 15.06 4.41 -8.07
CA ARG A 75 13.66 4.89 -8.06
C ARG A 75 13.04 4.52 -6.70
N ARG A 76 12.22 5.40 -6.15
CA ARG A 76 11.54 5.20 -4.86
C ARG A 76 10.09 5.63 -5.02
N LEU A 77 9.21 4.92 -4.32
CA LEU A 77 7.90 5.41 -3.97
C LEU A 77 7.99 6.01 -2.57
N TYR A 78 7.27 7.09 -2.31
CA TYR A 78 7.23 7.75 -1.00
C TYR A 78 5.83 7.63 -0.43
N TRP A 79 5.76 7.19 0.82
CA TRP A 79 4.51 6.98 1.55
C TRP A 79 4.56 7.73 2.86
N ILE A 80 3.43 8.29 3.29
CA ILE A 80 3.31 8.81 4.65
C ILE A 80 3.36 7.63 5.62
N SER A 81 4.21 7.74 6.65
CA SER A 81 4.46 6.65 7.58
C SER A 81 3.25 6.34 8.46
N ASP A 82 2.47 7.35 8.86
CA ASP A 82 1.32 7.20 9.75
C ASP A 82 -0.01 7.24 8.96
N PRO A 83 -0.90 6.23 9.09
CA PRO A 83 -2.23 6.26 8.48
C PRO A 83 -3.07 7.47 8.88
N TYR A 84 -3.00 7.92 10.14
CA TYR A 84 -3.71 9.09 10.63
C TYR A 84 -3.21 10.35 9.94
N LEU A 85 -1.89 10.54 9.83
CA LEU A 85 -1.33 11.69 9.13
C LEU A 85 -1.72 11.69 7.65
N SER A 86 -1.68 10.53 7.01
CA SER A 86 -2.14 10.34 5.63
C SER A 86 -3.61 10.72 5.45
N PHE A 87 -4.48 10.24 6.34
CA PHE A 87 -5.90 10.58 6.36
C PHE A 87 -6.13 12.08 6.55
N TRP A 88 -5.41 12.69 7.49
CA TRP A 88 -5.54 14.10 7.80
C TRP A 88 -5.19 14.98 6.60
N PHE A 89 -4.09 14.69 5.89
CA PHE A 89 -3.70 15.44 4.69
C PHE A 89 -4.61 15.22 3.48
N ARG A 90 -5.22 14.04 3.35
CA ARG A 90 -6.12 13.72 2.24
C ARG A 90 -7.52 14.28 2.44
N PHE A 91 -8.08 14.17 3.65
CA PHE A 91 -9.49 14.43 3.89
C PHE A 91 -9.78 15.56 4.89
N VAL A 92 -8.97 15.74 5.93
CA VAL A 92 -9.26 16.73 6.98
C VAL A 92 -8.80 18.11 6.56
N LEU A 93 -7.52 18.26 6.19
CA LEU A 93 -6.95 19.55 5.82
C LEU A 93 -7.66 20.22 4.63
N PRO A 94 -8.00 19.52 3.53
CA PRO A 94 -8.69 20.15 2.40
C PRO A 94 -10.10 20.66 2.73
N ASN A 95 -10.77 20.02 3.68
CA ASN A 95 -12.17 20.32 4.06
C ASN A 95 -12.26 21.06 5.41
N LYS A 96 -11.13 21.59 5.92
CA LYS A 96 -10.99 22.16 7.27
C LYS A 96 -12.10 23.17 7.59
N SER A 97 -12.31 24.14 6.72
CA SER A 97 -13.31 25.21 6.88
C SER A 97 -14.76 24.70 6.87
N GLU A 98 -15.06 23.67 6.09
CA GLU A 98 -16.40 23.06 6.03
C GLU A 98 -16.69 22.24 7.29
N ILE A 99 -15.67 21.55 7.81
CA ILE A 99 -15.71 20.81 9.08
C ILE A 99 -15.98 21.77 10.25
N GLU A 100 -15.21 22.86 10.34
CA GLU A 100 -15.40 23.91 11.37
C GLU A 100 -16.78 24.56 11.29
N GLY A 101 -17.28 24.78 10.07
CA GLY A 101 -18.59 25.36 9.83
C GLY A 101 -19.77 24.42 10.14
N SER A 102 -19.55 23.12 10.43
CA SER A 102 -20.61 22.10 10.58
C SER A 102 -21.53 21.92 9.35
N HIS A 103 -21.06 22.32 8.17
CA HIS A 103 -21.78 22.16 6.91
C HIS A 103 -21.42 20.82 6.25
N MET A 104 -21.68 19.72 6.96
CA MET A 104 -21.36 18.35 6.54
C MET A 104 -22.37 17.73 5.57
N ALA A 105 -23.38 18.50 5.15
CA ALA A 105 -24.57 17.98 4.49
C ALA A 105 -24.30 17.34 3.12
N ASP A 106 -23.17 17.65 2.49
CA ASP A 106 -22.78 17.10 1.19
C ASP A 106 -21.43 16.37 1.27
N LEU A 107 -21.39 15.24 1.99
CA LEU A 107 -20.39 14.19 1.71
C LEU A 107 -20.64 13.70 0.28
N ASN A 108 -20.06 14.42 -0.66
CA ASN A 108 -20.27 14.22 -2.09
C ASN A 108 -19.74 12.84 -2.53
N GLU A 109 -20.27 12.31 -3.63
CA GLU A 109 -19.84 11.02 -4.22
C GLU A 109 -18.32 10.99 -4.47
N LYS A 110 -17.70 12.16 -4.69
CA LYS A 110 -16.25 12.32 -4.86
C LYS A 110 -15.49 11.93 -3.58
N PHE A 111 -15.96 12.34 -2.40
CA PHE A 111 -15.36 11.94 -1.12
C PHE A 111 -15.45 10.42 -0.95
N LEU A 112 -16.62 9.83 -1.18
CA LEU A 112 -16.81 8.37 -1.05
C LEU A 112 -15.91 7.59 -2.01
N SER A 113 -15.81 8.04 -3.27
CA SER A 113 -14.91 7.41 -4.24
C SER A 113 -13.44 7.53 -3.83
N ASP A 114 -13.01 8.69 -3.31
CA ASP A 114 -11.62 8.90 -2.89
C ASP A 114 -11.30 8.12 -1.60
N PHE A 115 -12.28 7.99 -0.71
CA PHE A 115 -12.18 7.19 0.50
C PHE A 115 -12.05 5.70 0.19
N GLU A 116 -12.79 5.16 -0.79
CA GLU A 116 -12.63 3.75 -1.19
C GLU A 116 -11.22 3.45 -1.73
N VAL A 117 -10.61 4.39 -2.46
CA VAL A 117 -9.20 4.28 -2.89
C VAL A 117 -8.27 4.27 -1.69
N TYR A 118 -8.41 5.24 -0.78
CA TYR A 118 -7.62 5.31 0.45
C TYR A 118 -7.77 4.03 1.31
N ALA A 119 -8.99 3.52 1.46
CA ALA A 119 -9.27 2.30 2.21
C ALA A 119 -8.62 1.07 1.57
N GLY A 120 -8.55 1.01 0.23
CA GLY A 120 -7.76 0.01 -0.49
C GLY A 120 -6.27 0.06 -0.15
N GLU A 121 -5.67 1.25 -0.18
CA GLU A 121 -4.27 1.44 0.19
C GLU A 121 -4.00 1.03 1.66
N GLN A 122 -4.91 1.39 2.58
CA GLN A 122 -4.79 0.99 4.00
C GLN A 122 -4.98 -0.52 4.19
N PHE A 123 -5.86 -1.14 3.40
CA PHE A 123 -6.07 -2.59 3.43
C PHE A 123 -4.82 -3.34 2.95
N GLU A 124 -4.18 -2.90 1.87
CA GLU A 124 -2.89 -3.43 1.43
C GLU A 124 -1.82 -3.30 2.51
N ARG A 125 -1.74 -2.12 3.16
CA ARG A 125 -0.80 -1.88 4.26
C ARG A 125 -1.05 -2.82 5.44
N LEU A 126 -2.31 -2.98 5.84
CA LEU A 126 -2.70 -3.91 6.90
C LEU A 126 -2.30 -5.34 6.54
N MET A 127 -2.62 -5.79 5.34
CA MET A 127 -2.32 -7.14 4.90
C MET A 127 -0.81 -7.41 4.81
N LYS A 128 0.02 -6.44 4.41
CA LYS A 128 1.49 -6.57 4.48
C LYS A 128 1.96 -6.89 5.89
N ASN A 129 1.46 -6.16 6.89
CA ASN A 129 1.80 -6.40 8.29
C ASN A 129 1.30 -7.76 8.77
N LEU A 130 0.03 -8.09 8.50
CA LEU A 130 -0.55 -9.38 8.90
C LEU A 130 0.14 -10.58 8.24
N VAL A 131 0.59 -10.45 7.00
CA VAL A 131 1.41 -11.46 6.31
C VAL A 131 2.76 -11.63 7.00
N ALA A 132 3.44 -10.54 7.36
CA ALA A 132 4.69 -10.60 8.13
C ALA A 132 4.49 -11.28 9.50
N ASP A 133 3.38 -10.96 10.18
CA ASP A 133 3.02 -11.48 11.51
C ASP A 133 2.44 -12.90 11.47
N GLY A 134 2.22 -13.46 10.28
CA GLY A 134 1.90 -14.88 10.10
C GLY A 134 0.44 -15.25 10.00
N ILE A 135 -0.42 -14.35 9.49
CA ILE A 135 -1.81 -14.68 9.12
C ILE A 135 -1.90 -15.85 8.13
N MET A 136 -0.83 -16.11 7.38
CA MET A 136 -0.69 -17.25 6.47
C MET A 136 -0.29 -18.56 7.20
N GLY A 137 -0.44 -18.62 8.52
CA GLY A 137 0.03 -19.71 9.38
C GLY A 137 1.53 -19.74 9.58
N ARG A 138 2.25 -18.71 9.11
CA ARG A 138 3.71 -18.61 9.16
C ARG A 138 4.20 -17.19 8.87
N THR A 139 5.24 -16.73 9.57
CA THR A 139 5.85 -15.41 9.39
C THR A 139 6.72 -15.35 8.12
N PHE A 140 7.15 -14.17 7.70
CA PHE A 140 8.10 -13.99 6.57
C PHE A 140 9.18 -12.98 6.95
N ASP A 141 10.40 -13.18 6.43
CA ASP A 141 11.58 -12.37 6.77
C ASP A 141 11.56 -11.02 6.07
N ASN A 142 11.02 -10.98 4.85
CA ASN A 142 10.93 -9.79 4.03
C ASN A 142 9.56 -9.73 3.37
N VAL A 143 8.80 -8.65 3.61
CA VAL A 143 7.49 -8.40 3.00
C VAL A 143 7.49 -7.00 2.37
N ALA A 144 7.32 -6.93 1.05
CA ALA A 144 7.28 -5.66 0.33
C ALA A 144 6.42 -5.75 -0.94
N ARG A 145 6.04 -4.61 -1.49
CA ARG A 145 5.43 -4.55 -2.82
C ARG A 145 6.46 -4.83 -3.88
N TRP A 146 6.05 -5.45 -4.98
CA TRP A 146 6.86 -5.54 -6.19
C TRP A 146 6.29 -4.66 -7.28
N TRP A 147 7.15 -3.95 -8.01
CA TRP A 147 6.79 -3.31 -9.27
C TRP A 147 7.89 -3.43 -10.30
N GLY A 148 7.51 -3.64 -11.55
CA GLY A 148 8.43 -3.89 -12.65
C GLY A 148 7.83 -3.54 -14.00
N ARG A 149 8.68 -3.32 -15.01
CA ARG A 149 8.21 -3.06 -16.37
C ARG A 149 7.59 -4.34 -16.96
N ASN A 150 6.39 -4.23 -17.51
CA ASN A 150 5.75 -5.32 -18.21
C ASN A 150 6.57 -5.74 -19.44
N LYS A 151 7.16 -6.95 -19.42
CA LYS A 151 7.94 -7.49 -20.55
C LYS A 151 7.07 -7.86 -21.77
N SER A 152 5.76 -8.06 -21.59
CA SER A 152 4.84 -8.57 -22.62
C SER A 152 4.27 -7.48 -23.53
N LYS A 153 4.42 -6.20 -23.16
CA LYS A 153 3.89 -5.08 -23.95
C LYS A 153 5.00 -4.33 -24.68
N ARG A 154 4.70 -3.95 -25.93
CA ARG A 154 5.64 -3.26 -26.84
C ARG A 154 5.87 -1.79 -26.47
N SER A 155 4.93 -1.15 -25.77
CA SER A 155 5.09 0.20 -25.20
C SER A 155 5.73 0.09 -23.81
N GLY A 156 6.84 0.80 -23.60
CA GLY A 156 7.66 0.70 -22.41
C GLY A 156 7.13 1.34 -21.12
N GLU A 157 5.83 1.64 -21.08
CA GLU A 157 5.23 2.51 -20.06
C GLU A 157 4.38 1.76 -19.04
N ASP A 158 4.01 0.51 -19.28
CA ASP A 158 3.19 -0.24 -18.32
C ASP A 158 4.07 -0.86 -17.23
N ILE A 159 3.95 -0.31 -16.02
CA ILE A 159 4.47 -0.91 -14.79
C ILE A 159 3.43 -1.92 -14.30
N GLU A 160 3.85 -3.17 -14.12
CA GLU A 160 3.08 -4.16 -13.36
C GLU A 160 3.45 -4.07 -11.88
N GLU A 161 2.46 -4.34 -11.04
CA GLU A 161 2.58 -4.32 -9.60
C GLU A 161 2.00 -5.60 -8.99
N ILE A 162 2.63 -6.07 -7.93
CA ILE A 162 2.09 -7.08 -7.01
C ILE A 162 2.09 -6.46 -5.62
N ASP A 163 0.91 -6.33 -5.03
CA ASP A 163 0.68 -5.60 -3.77
C ASP A 163 1.56 -6.14 -2.64
N ILE A 164 1.71 -7.46 -2.55
CA ILE A 164 2.51 -8.14 -1.52
C ILE A 164 3.36 -9.24 -2.15
N VAL A 165 4.66 -9.16 -1.93
CA VAL A 165 5.60 -10.26 -2.07
C VAL A 165 6.26 -10.49 -0.73
N ALA A 166 6.22 -11.73 -0.25
CA ALA A 166 6.87 -12.12 0.98
C ALA A 166 7.85 -13.27 0.73
N HIS A 167 9.03 -13.21 1.36
CA HIS A 167 10.07 -14.23 1.22
C HIS A 167 10.52 -14.71 2.59
N SER A 168 10.71 -16.03 2.70
CA SER A 168 11.38 -16.64 3.82
C SER A 168 12.65 -17.34 3.37
N GLU A 169 13.80 -16.83 3.80
CA GLU A 169 15.11 -17.36 3.41
C GLU A 169 15.30 -18.77 3.97
N GLY A 170 14.98 -18.98 5.25
CA GLY A 170 15.19 -20.27 5.92
C GLY A 170 14.37 -21.43 5.34
N ARG A 171 13.22 -21.14 4.73
CA ARG A 171 12.35 -22.14 4.08
C ARG A 171 12.43 -22.13 2.56
N ASN A 172 13.18 -21.19 1.99
CA ASN A 172 13.22 -20.93 0.56
C ASN A 172 11.81 -20.83 -0.05
N GLU A 173 10.98 -19.95 0.52
CA GLU A 173 9.57 -19.81 0.15
C GLU A 173 9.24 -18.39 -0.27
N LEU A 174 8.47 -18.25 -1.35
CA LEU A 174 7.85 -17.02 -1.80
C LEU A 174 6.33 -17.07 -1.69
N LEU A 175 5.75 -15.96 -1.24
CA LEU A 175 4.33 -15.68 -1.32
C LEU A 175 4.11 -14.48 -2.24
N PHE A 176 3.20 -14.61 -3.19
CA PHE A 176 2.68 -13.50 -3.98
C PHE A 176 1.22 -13.29 -3.62
N ALA A 177 0.81 -12.06 -3.32
CA ALA A 177 -0.57 -11.77 -2.99
C ALA A 177 -1.09 -10.44 -3.55
N GLU A 178 -2.40 -10.43 -3.77
CA GLU A 178 -3.18 -9.26 -4.20
C GLU A 178 -4.24 -8.95 -3.14
N CYS A 179 -4.43 -7.67 -2.86
CA CYS A 179 -5.47 -7.18 -1.95
C CYS A 179 -6.55 -6.46 -2.76
N LYS A 180 -7.82 -6.66 -2.40
CA LYS A 180 -8.94 -6.05 -3.10
C LYS A 180 -9.97 -5.52 -2.12
N TRP A 181 -10.04 -4.20 -2.05
CA TRP A 181 -11.06 -3.46 -1.33
C TRP A 181 -12.14 -3.00 -2.31
N THR A 182 -13.06 -3.89 -2.66
CA THR A 182 -14.15 -3.60 -3.58
C THR A 182 -15.48 -4.03 -2.98
N ALA A 183 -16.55 -3.29 -3.26
CA ALA A 183 -17.89 -3.66 -2.78
C ALA A 183 -18.38 -5.00 -3.35
N LYS A 184 -17.99 -5.33 -4.59
CA LYS A 184 -18.35 -6.59 -5.25
C LYS A 184 -17.28 -7.67 -5.00
N PRO A 185 -17.68 -8.95 -4.94
CA PRO A 185 -16.73 -10.05 -4.87
C PRO A 185 -15.77 -10.08 -6.06
N VAL A 186 -14.56 -10.59 -5.83
CA VAL A 186 -13.50 -10.64 -6.84
C VAL A 186 -13.55 -11.95 -7.60
N SER A 187 -13.37 -11.91 -8.92
CA SER A 187 -13.27 -13.14 -9.72
C SER A 187 -11.97 -13.88 -9.41
N VAL A 188 -12.04 -15.20 -9.22
CA VAL A 188 -10.88 -16.07 -9.01
C VAL A 188 -9.87 -16.06 -10.16
N THR A 189 -10.26 -15.54 -11.33
CA THR A 189 -9.34 -15.32 -12.48
C THR A 189 -8.18 -14.38 -12.16
N ILE A 190 -8.29 -13.58 -11.09
CA ILE A 190 -7.18 -12.74 -10.60
C ILE A 190 -5.93 -13.56 -10.25
N VAL A 191 -6.10 -14.81 -9.78
CA VAL A 191 -4.97 -15.69 -9.45
C VAL A 191 -4.12 -15.96 -10.69
N ASN A 192 -4.74 -16.19 -11.85
CA ASN A 192 -4.03 -16.40 -13.11
C ASN A 192 -3.24 -15.15 -13.51
N ARG A 193 -3.80 -13.96 -13.30
CA ARG A 193 -3.09 -12.70 -13.55
C ARG A 193 -1.90 -12.53 -12.61
N LEU A 194 -2.06 -12.85 -11.34
CA LEU A 194 -1.00 -12.80 -10.34
C LEU A 194 0.16 -13.76 -10.70
N LYS A 195 -0.16 -14.98 -11.10
CA LYS A 195 0.80 -15.98 -11.62
C LYS A 195 1.56 -15.51 -12.85
N LEU A 196 0.94 -14.69 -13.71
CA LEU A 196 1.62 -14.13 -14.88
C LEU A 196 2.60 -13.03 -14.48
N LYS A 197 2.19 -12.12 -13.58
CA LYS A 197 3.04 -11.04 -13.07
C LYS A 197 4.26 -11.56 -12.31
N SER A 198 4.08 -12.63 -11.52
CA SER A 198 5.15 -13.18 -10.66
C SER A 198 6.33 -13.75 -11.44
N LYS A 199 6.14 -14.17 -12.70
CA LYS A 199 7.16 -14.83 -13.53
C LYS A 199 8.48 -14.06 -13.60
N GLN A 200 8.42 -12.73 -13.72
CA GLN A 200 9.63 -11.92 -13.81
C GLN A 200 10.46 -11.96 -12.52
N LEU A 201 9.79 -12.04 -11.36
CA LEU A 201 10.48 -12.10 -10.07
C LEU A 201 10.99 -13.51 -9.77
N LEU A 202 10.24 -14.54 -10.18
CA LEU A 202 10.64 -15.94 -10.01
C LEU A 202 11.99 -16.28 -10.68
N GLU A 203 12.36 -15.59 -11.76
CA GLU A 203 13.70 -15.70 -12.39
C GLU A 203 14.85 -15.43 -11.39
N GLN A 204 14.61 -14.63 -10.33
CA GLN A 204 15.62 -14.26 -9.32
C GLN A 204 15.66 -15.23 -8.12
N TYR A 205 14.65 -16.10 -7.99
CA TYR A 205 14.47 -17.01 -6.86
C TYR A 205 14.23 -18.44 -7.38
N PRO A 206 15.24 -19.04 -8.04
CA PRO A 206 15.11 -20.40 -8.53
C PRO A 206 14.90 -21.38 -7.37
N GLU A 207 14.13 -22.45 -7.63
CA GLU A 207 13.83 -23.52 -6.66
C GLU A 207 13.02 -23.11 -5.42
N SER A 208 12.59 -21.84 -5.29
CA SER A 208 11.72 -21.43 -4.18
C SER A 208 10.33 -22.05 -4.31
N THR A 209 9.78 -22.52 -3.18
CA THR A 209 8.38 -22.94 -3.13
C THR A 209 7.49 -21.70 -3.23
N VAL A 210 6.44 -21.74 -4.05
CA VAL A 210 5.60 -20.56 -4.33
C VAL A 210 4.18 -20.78 -3.83
N THR A 211 3.71 -19.85 -2.99
CA THR A 211 2.31 -19.72 -2.60
C THR A 211 1.71 -18.49 -3.28
N TYR A 212 0.46 -18.61 -3.74
CA TYR A 212 -0.34 -17.47 -4.19
C TYR A 212 -1.45 -17.20 -3.19
N ALA A 213 -1.77 -15.93 -2.94
CA ALA A 213 -2.92 -15.56 -2.12
C ALA A 213 -3.70 -14.38 -2.70
N VAL A 214 -4.98 -14.29 -2.36
CA VAL A 214 -5.82 -13.13 -2.66
C VAL A 214 -6.63 -12.79 -1.43
N PHE A 215 -6.55 -11.53 -1.01
CA PHE A 215 -7.26 -10.97 0.13
C PHE A 215 -8.39 -10.07 -0.38
N SER A 216 -9.64 -10.32 0.05
CA SER A 216 -10.81 -9.62 -0.48
C SER A 216 -11.74 -9.09 0.61
N LYS A 217 -12.17 -7.83 0.50
CA LYS A 217 -13.20 -7.24 1.37
C LYS A 217 -14.53 -7.98 1.24
N SER A 218 -14.93 -8.31 0.01
CA SER A 218 -16.28 -8.80 -0.33
C SER A 218 -16.29 -10.25 -0.83
N GLY A 219 -15.24 -11.03 -0.57
CA GLY A 219 -15.14 -12.43 -0.98
C GLY A 219 -14.91 -12.64 -2.48
N PHE A 220 -15.31 -13.81 -2.99
CA PHE A 220 -14.90 -14.32 -4.30
C PHE A 220 -16.06 -14.85 -5.15
N THR A 221 -15.89 -14.83 -6.48
CA THR A 221 -16.82 -15.37 -7.48
C THR A 221 -16.08 -16.22 -8.54
N GLY A 222 -16.80 -17.13 -9.20
CA GLY A 222 -16.27 -18.06 -10.19
C GLY A 222 -16.06 -19.48 -9.62
N ASN A 223 -15.26 -20.30 -10.31
CA ASN A 223 -15.05 -21.69 -9.89
C ASN A 223 -13.96 -21.79 -8.81
N ILE A 224 -14.34 -21.53 -7.55
CA ILE A 224 -13.43 -21.57 -6.39
C ILE A 224 -12.77 -22.94 -6.23
N ASN A 225 -13.49 -24.02 -6.54
CA ASN A 225 -12.98 -25.38 -6.41
C ASN A 225 -11.82 -25.69 -7.35
N GLU A 226 -11.71 -25.00 -8.48
CA GLU A 226 -10.57 -25.15 -9.42
C GLU A 226 -9.31 -24.47 -8.89
N ILE A 227 -9.45 -23.38 -8.12
CA ILE A 227 -8.31 -22.56 -7.69
C ILE A 227 -7.85 -22.81 -6.25
N LYS A 228 -8.65 -23.52 -5.45
CA LYS A 228 -8.38 -23.74 -4.02
C LYS A 228 -7.03 -24.41 -3.73
N ASP A 229 -6.56 -25.26 -4.64
CA ASP A 229 -5.27 -25.97 -4.51
C ASP A 229 -4.12 -25.15 -5.13
N GLU A 230 -4.45 -24.06 -5.82
CA GLU A 230 -3.50 -23.18 -6.52
C GLU A 230 -3.22 -21.87 -5.78
N ALA A 231 -4.15 -21.41 -4.95
CA ALA A 231 -4.04 -20.17 -4.20
C ALA A 231 -4.91 -20.17 -2.93
N VAL A 232 -4.43 -19.48 -1.91
CA VAL A 232 -5.20 -19.16 -0.71
C VAL A 232 -6.12 -17.99 -1.00
N LEU A 233 -7.43 -18.19 -0.84
CA LEU A 233 -8.42 -17.12 -0.93
C LEU A 233 -8.91 -16.81 0.48
N MET A 234 -8.89 -15.54 0.87
CA MET A 234 -9.26 -15.14 2.22
C MET A 234 -10.10 -13.85 2.18
N ASP A 235 -11.30 -13.91 2.74
CA ASP A 235 -12.14 -12.74 2.97
C ASP A 235 -12.02 -12.20 4.41
N LEU A 236 -12.77 -11.15 4.73
CA LEU A 236 -12.74 -10.56 6.07
C LEU A 236 -13.18 -11.53 7.17
N ASN A 237 -14.13 -12.44 6.91
CA ASN A 237 -14.57 -13.42 7.89
C ASN A 237 -13.48 -14.47 8.15
N ASP A 238 -12.76 -14.86 7.11
CA ASP A 238 -11.62 -15.78 7.23
C ASP A 238 -10.49 -15.13 8.04
N MET A 239 -10.16 -13.86 7.75
CA MET A 239 -9.16 -13.08 8.50
C MET A 239 -9.53 -12.96 9.97
N GLU A 240 -10.78 -12.56 10.24
CA GLU A 240 -11.32 -12.40 11.59
C GLU A 240 -11.15 -13.68 12.41
N LYS A 241 -11.57 -14.83 11.87
CA LYS A 241 -11.44 -16.13 12.55
C LYS A 241 -9.98 -16.46 12.90
N ILE A 242 -9.05 -16.24 11.98
CA ILE A 242 -7.62 -16.52 12.20
C ILE A 242 -7.05 -15.61 13.30
N LEU A 243 -7.37 -14.31 13.24
CA LEU A 243 -6.88 -13.34 14.21
C LEU A 243 -7.40 -13.64 15.63
N PHE A 244 -8.69 -13.96 15.78
CA PHE A 244 -9.25 -14.33 17.09
C PHE A 244 -8.64 -15.61 17.65
N GLN A 245 -8.44 -16.64 16.82
CA GLN A 245 -7.77 -17.88 17.25
C GLN A 245 -6.33 -17.62 17.73
N ASN A 246 -5.60 -16.72 17.08
CA ASN A 246 -4.23 -16.37 17.48
C ASN A 246 -4.20 -15.63 18.82
N VAL A 247 -5.19 -14.76 19.09
CA VAL A 247 -5.32 -14.07 20.39
C VAL A 247 -5.61 -15.05 21.52
N GLU A 248 -6.50 -16.03 21.29
CA GLU A 248 -6.80 -17.06 22.29
C GLU A 248 -5.60 -17.95 22.60
N ARG A 249 -4.76 -18.29 21.61
CA ARG A 249 -3.53 -19.08 21.82
C ARG A 249 -2.40 -18.31 22.50
N SER A 250 -2.45 -16.98 22.50
CA SER A 250 -1.44 -16.11 23.10
C SER A 250 -1.74 -15.74 24.56
N LYS A 251 -2.90 -16.18 25.08
CA LYS A 251 -3.30 -16.05 26.49
C LYS A 251 -2.97 -17.32 27.26
#